data_AF-A0A7G8T785-F1
#
_entry.id   AF-A0A7G8T785-F1
#
_cell.length_a   1.000
_cell.length_b   1.000
_cell.length_c   1.000
_cell.angle_alpha   90.00
_cell.angle_beta   90.00
_cell.angle_gamma   90.00
#
_symmetry.space_group_name_H-M   'P 1'
#
loop_
_entity.id
_entity.type
_entity.pdbx_description
1 polymer ?
#
loop_
_entity_poly.entity_id
_entity_poly.type
_entity_poly.pdbx_seq_one_letter_code
_entity_poly.pdbx_strand_id
1 'polypeptide(L)'
;MNQEKDPRTGAAVPEEEIPEEKAAGTQQAEAENQQESPAETETPDAGQNPGPEEKKEDSQKTDKEKKGGGKPKKDHSEFFKSSKFRHGSISTAFTAGFIVVVVLLNILVGIVGERFPSVNLDLTKTGSNSLSSEGLKAVDKVSLATTITVCATKQQVEGDQIYADQGLKYSQVGSLLAKMAERNSKIQVQYIDLDKNPTFASEYQSDSLTAGDLIVKTDKRHRVLTYSDLFNIQYSQDYSSSQVYSNVEGALVSALNAVTSEKLPIVAFDTGHAEQQDMTGYQKLLNNNSFETKSFNLLTDAIPDNTQMIVLGLPTRDYTDDEIKKLSDFLGSKTLAGDRSLMVTFSPSQASLPKLATFLEEWGIQVPQAVVVESDQSKFISNNPFGYSLRYSERSAD
;
A
#
# COMPACT_ATOMS: atom_id res chain seq x y z
N MET A 1 -1.01 -68.41 -45.70
CA MET A 1 -2.22 -68.20 -46.52
C MET A 1 -2.61 -66.75 -46.33
N ASN A 2 -2.39 -65.94 -47.37
CA ASN A 2 -2.87 -64.57 -47.66
C ASN A 2 -2.42 -63.45 -46.70
N GLN A 3 -1.48 -62.55 -47.05
CA GLN A 3 -1.40 -61.53 -48.12
C GLN A 3 -1.75 -60.12 -47.61
N GLU A 4 -0.84 -59.19 -47.92
CA GLU A 4 -0.92 -57.72 -47.84
C GLU A 4 -2.24 -57.12 -48.36
N LYS A 5 -2.60 -55.92 -47.88
CA LYS A 5 -2.78 -54.71 -48.72
C LYS A 5 -3.19 -53.45 -47.94
N ASP A 6 -2.35 -52.43 -48.07
CA ASP A 6 -2.77 -51.03 -48.20
C ASP A 6 -3.51 -50.85 -49.54
N PRO A 7 -4.55 -50.01 -49.61
CA PRO A 7 -4.49 -48.98 -50.64
C PRO A 7 -5.01 -47.60 -50.18
N ARG A 8 -4.18 -46.58 -50.38
CA ARG A 8 -4.57 -45.19 -50.63
C ARG A 8 -5.50 -45.13 -51.85
N THR A 9 -6.65 -44.44 -51.74
CA THR A 9 -7.07 -43.28 -52.58
C THR A 9 -8.53 -42.91 -52.33
N GLY A 10 -8.79 -41.61 -52.18
CA GLY A 10 -9.98 -40.97 -52.77
C GLY A 10 -11.13 -40.61 -51.82
N ALA A 11 -11.06 -39.41 -51.23
CA ALA A 11 -12.19 -38.48 -51.20
C ALA A 11 -11.68 -37.12 -50.71
N ALA A 12 -11.59 -36.15 -51.62
CA ALA A 12 -11.46 -34.74 -51.33
C ALA A 12 -12.86 -34.14 -51.05
N VAL A 13 -12.86 -32.82 -50.74
CA VAL A 13 -13.97 -31.83 -50.73
C VAL A 13 -14.45 -31.46 -49.31
N PRO A 14 -14.64 -30.16 -48.96
CA PRO A 14 -14.02 -28.92 -49.48
C PRO A 14 -13.51 -27.93 -48.39
N GLU A 15 -12.67 -27.00 -48.82
CA GLU A 15 -12.41 -25.71 -48.14
C GLU A 15 -13.68 -24.84 -48.15
N GLU A 16 -14.08 -24.32 -46.98
CA GLU A 16 -15.04 -23.21 -46.91
C GLU A 16 -14.29 -21.89 -47.06
N GLU A 17 -14.57 -21.20 -48.17
CA GLU A 17 -14.19 -19.82 -48.43
C GLU A 17 -14.82 -18.88 -47.39
N ILE A 18 -13.98 -18.08 -46.74
CA ILE A 18 -14.38 -16.94 -45.93
C ILE A 18 -14.72 -15.79 -46.90
N PRO A 19 -15.93 -15.21 -46.90
CA PRO A 19 -16.22 -14.04 -47.71
C PRO A 19 -15.59 -12.78 -47.09
N GLU A 20 -14.78 -12.07 -47.89
CA GLU A 20 -14.47 -10.67 -47.65
C GLU A 20 -15.74 -9.81 -47.79
N GLU A 21 -16.07 -9.00 -46.77
CA GLU A 21 -16.94 -7.84 -46.99
C GLU A 21 -16.45 -6.59 -46.23
N LYS A 22 -15.87 -5.70 -47.03
CA LYS A 22 -15.90 -4.22 -47.06
C LYS A 22 -16.12 -3.39 -45.78
N ALA A 23 -15.22 -2.42 -45.66
CA ALA A 23 -15.31 -1.22 -44.85
C ALA A 23 -16.48 -0.28 -45.24
N ALA A 24 -17.20 0.20 -44.21
CA ALA A 24 -17.80 1.53 -44.03
C ALA A 24 -18.19 1.58 -42.54
N GLY A 25 -17.86 2.58 -41.74
CA GLY A 25 -18.16 4.00 -41.92
C GLY A 25 -18.89 4.45 -40.64
N THR A 26 -18.29 5.42 -39.96
CA THR A 26 -18.68 6.05 -38.69
C THR A 26 -20.16 6.42 -38.56
N GLN A 27 -20.74 6.27 -37.37
CA GLN A 27 -21.78 7.19 -36.88
C GLN A 27 -21.88 7.17 -35.34
N GLN A 28 -21.59 8.34 -34.75
CA GLN A 28 -22.03 8.77 -33.43
C GLN A 28 -23.56 8.89 -33.42
N ALA A 29 -24.18 8.59 -32.28
CA ALA A 29 -25.47 9.15 -31.93
C ALA A 29 -25.50 9.43 -30.41
N GLU A 30 -25.52 10.71 -30.09
CA GLU A 30 -26.00 11.28 -28.84
C GLU A 30 -27.48 10.93 -28.62
N ALA A 31 -27.89 10.79 -27.36
CA ALA A 31 -29.30 10.96 -27.00
C ALA A 31 -29.38 11.64 -25.62
N GLU A 32 -29.84 12.88 -25.67
CA GLU A 32 -30.17 13.75 -24.55
C GLU A 32 -31.39 13.26 -23.76
N ASN A 33 -31.36 13.72 -22.52
CA ASN A 33 -32.39 13.76 -21.49
C ASN A 33 -33.74 14.31 -21.99
N GLN A 34 -34.85 13.74 -21.51
CA GLN A 34 -36.10 14.47 -21.33
C GLN A 34 -36.93 13.90 -20.19
N GLN A 35 -37.46 14.85 -19.42
CA GLN A 35 -38.10 14.76 -18.13
C GLN A 35 -39.58 15.12 -18.33
N GLU A 36 -40.52 14.38 -17.77
CA GLU A 36 -41.89 14.86 -17.55
C GLU A 36 -42.53 14.19 -16.33
N SER A 37 -42.94 15.03 -15.37
CA SER A 37 -43.90 14.72 -14.30
C SER A 37 -45.34 14.81 -14.82
N PRO A 38 -46.32 14.36 -14.03
CA PRO A 38 -47.50 15.21 -13.80
C PRO A 38 -47.74 15.56 -12.32
N ALA A 39 -48.11 16.83 -12.13
CA ALA A 39 -48.70 17.52 -10.97
C ALA A 39 -50.19 17.09 -10.79
N GLU A 40 -51.06 17.54 -9.88
CA GLU A 40 -51.16 18.41 -8.69
C GLU A 40 -52.66 18.38 -8.27
N THR A 41 -53.00 18.66 -7.00
CA THR A 41 -54.11 19.58 -6.58
C THR A 41 -54.08 19.78 -5.05
N GLU A 42 -53.57 20.93 -4.54
CA GLU A 42 -54.26 22.19 -4.10
C GLU A 42 -54.78 22.15 -2.62
N THR A 43 -54.15 22.76 -1.59
CA THR A 43 -54.08 24.19 -1.07
C THR A 43 -55.35 24.73 -0.37
N PRO A 44 -55.32 25.82 0.48
CA PRO A 44 -54.22 26.65 1.07
C PRO A 44 -54.37 26.90 2.61
N ASP A 45 -53.44 27.56 3.34
CA ASP A 45 -53.48 29.01 3.66
C ASP A 45 -52.17 29.57 4.29
N ALA A 46 -52.00 30.88 4.11
CA ALA A 46 -50.91 31.86 4.31
C ALA A 46 -50.27 31.97 5.72
N GLY A 47 -49.13 32.65 5.95
CA GLY A 47 -48.24 33.47 5.13
C GLY A 47 -47.26 34.29 5.99
N GLN A 48 -46.14 34.67 5.35
CA GLN A 48 -45.31 35.88 5.53
C GLN A 48 -44.35 36.04 6.74
N ASN A 49 -43.06 36.03 6.39
CA ASN A 49 -42.00 36.93 6.88
C ASN A 49 -41.91 38.13 5.88
N PRO A 50 -41.28 39.30 6.16
CA PRO A 50 -39.82 39.41 6.36
C PRO A 50 -39.33 40.57 7.29
N GLY A 51 -38.03 40.59 7.64
CA GLY A 51 -37.31 41.81 8.08
C GLY A 51 -36.92 42.71 6.89
N PRO A 52 -36.04 43.74 6.97
CA PRO A 52 -35.15 44.20 8.07
C PRO A 52 -35.20 45.75 8.30
N GLU A 53 -34.41 46.33 9.24
CA GLU A 53 -33.68 47.62 9.08
C GLU A 53 -32.97 48.15 10.36
N GLU A 54 -31.78 48.75 10.16
CA GLU A 54 -31.03 49.62 11.08
C GLU A 54 -31.59 51.06 11.08
N LYS A 55 -31.50 51.81 12.21
CA LYS A 55 -30.75 53.08 12.36
C LYS A 55 -31.19 53.99 13.54
N LYS A 56 -30.15 54.53 14.18
CA LYS A 56 -29.92 55.94 14.61
C LYS A 56 -30.35 56.46 15.99
N GLU A 57 -29.34 57.14 16.54
CA GLU A 57 -29.30 58.13 17.60
C GLU A 57 -30.36 59.24 17.45
N ASP A 58 -30.87 59.72 18.59
CA ASP A 58 -31.13 61.15 18.73
C ASP A 58 -30.75 61.61 20.15
N SER A 59 -30.07 62.76 20.18
CA SER A 59 -29.63 63.50 21.35
C SER A 59 -30.45 64.79 21.39
N GLN A 60 -31.20 65.02 22.47
CA GLN A 60 -31.70 66.37 22.77
C GLN A 60 -31.36 66.80 24.19
N LYS A 61 -30.65 67.94 24.26
CA LYS A 61 -30.41 68.77 25.44
C LYS A 61 -31.56 69.76 25.62
N THR A 62 -31.88 70.08 26.87
CA THR A 62 -32.14 71.42 27.49
C THR A 62 -32.78 71.19 28.86
N ASP A 63 -32.60 71.95 29.96
CA ASP A 63 -31.62 72.93 30.44
C ASP A 63 -32.00 73.22 31.93
N LYS A 64 -31.02 73.36 32.85
CA LYS A 64 -31.03 74.09 34.16
C LYS A 64 -32.02 73.67 35.29
N GLU A 65 -31.73 73.73 36.61
CA GLU A 65 -30.72 74.44 37.41
C GLU A 65 -30.62 73.90 38.87
N LYS A 66 -29.38 73.90 39.41
CA LYS A 66 -28.91 74.27 40.79
C LYS A 66 -29.05 73.39 42.06
N LYS A 67 -27.85 73.26 42.68
CA LYS A 67 -27.42 73.14 44.11
C LYS A 67 -27.65 71.78 44.79
N GLY A 68 -26.70 71.17 45.50
CA GLY A 68 -25.33 71.49 45.93
C GLY A 68 -24.91 70.51 47.04
N GLY A 69 -23.60 70.31 47.22
CA GLY A 69 -23.02 69.88 48.50
C GLY A 69 -22.74 68.39 48.74
N GLY A 70 -21.44 68.07 48.89
CA GLY A 70 -20.95 67.18 49.95
C GLY A 70 -20.85 65.67 49.65
N LYS A 71 -19.62 65.21 49.35
CA LYS A 71 -19.21 63.83 49.66
C LYS A 71 -19.20 63.63 51.18
N PRO A 72 -19.59 62.44 51.67
CA PRO A 72 -18.77 61.77 52.66
C PRO A 72 -18.37 60.36 52.19
N LYS A 73 -17.13 60.00 52.53
CA LYS A 73 -16.55 58.67 52.35
C LYS A 73 -17.42 57.65 53.09
N LYS A 74 -17.87 56.60 52.40
CA LYS A 74 -18.41 55.40 53.05
C LYS A 74 -17.29 54.38 53.23
N ASP A 75 -17.06 54.07 54.48
CA ASP A 75 -16.26 52.96 54.98
C ASP A 75 -16.86 51.63 54.47
N HIS A 76 -16.05 50.80 53.82
CA HIS A 76 -16.47 49.56 53.15
C HIS A 76 -16.21 48.30 54.01
N SER A 77 -16.27 48.41 55.34
CA SER A 77 -15.98 47.27 56.24
C SER A 77 -17.21 46.62 56.88
N GLU A 78 -18.41 46.79 56.34
CA GLU A 78 -19.65 46.28 56.95
C GLU A 78 -20.49 45.36 56.04
N PHE A 79 -19.96 44.87 54.91
CA PHE A 79 -20.68 43.94 54.02
C PHE A 79 -20.49 42.44 54.33
N PHE A 80 -19.67 42.08 55.32
CA PHE A 80 -19.29 40.69 55.59
C PHE A 80 -19.96 40.02 56.81
N LYS A 81 -21.08 40.54 57.31
CA LYS A 81 -21.83 39.93 58.43
C LYS A 81 -23.30 39.68 58.10
N SER A 82 -23.58 38.69 57.25
CA SER A 82 -24.87 37.98 57.31
C SER A 82 -24.68 36.48 57.04
N SER A 83 -25.33 35.63 57.84
CA SER A 83 -25.18 34.17 57.78
C SER A 83 -25.70 33.52 56.48
N LYS A 84 -26.34 34.30 55.61
CA LYS A 84 -26.77 33.87 54.27
C LYS A 84 -25.68 33.98 53.20
N PHE A 85 -24.55 34.65 53.47
CA PHE A 85 -23.42 34.74 52.53
C PHE A 85 -22.46 33.54 52.63
N ARG A 86 -22.51 32.74 53.70
CA ARG A 86 -21.62 31.58 53.91
C ARG A 86 -21.93 30.40 52.99
N HIS A 87 -23.17 30.23 52.52
CA HIS A 87 -23.54 29.12 51.63
C HIS A 87 -23.47 29.48 50.14
N GLY A 88 -23.61 30.77 49.78
CA GLY A 88 -23.44 31.24 48.40
C GLY A 88 -21.97 31.39 48.00
N SER A 89 -21.12 31.95 48.87
CA SER A 89 -19.69 32.15 48.60
C SER A 89 -18.88 30.86 48.49
N ILE A 90 -19.21 29.85 49.31
CA ILE A 90 -18.59 28.51 49.21
C ILE A 90 -18.97 27.85 47.88
N SER A 91 -20.24 27.97 47.45
CA SER A 91 -20.69 27.44 46.16
C SER A 91 -19.96 28.12 44.99
N THR A 92 -19.87 29.45 44.97
CA THR A 92 -19.13 30.18 43.92
C THR A 92 -17.64 29.84 43.90
N ALA A 93 -17.00 29.66 45.05
CA ALA A 93 -15.60 29.23 45.12
C ALA A 93 -15.40 27.80 44.62
N PHE A 94 -16.34 26.89 44.92
CA PHE A 94 -16.34 25.53 44.38
C PHE A 94 -16.54 25.51 42.87
N THR A 95 -17.48 26.29 42.33
CA THR A 95 -17.72 26.36 40.88
C THR A 95 -16.51 26.97 40.16
N ALA A 96 -15.92 28.04 40.70
CA ALA A 96 -14.71 28.63 40.16
C ALA A 96 -13.53 27.64 40.20
N GLY A 97 -13.34 26.92 41.31
CA GLY A 97 -12.34 25.85 41.42
C GLY A 97 -12.57 24.72 40.42
N PHE A 98 -13.81 24.29 40.23
CA PHE A 98 -14.18 23.27 39.25
C PHE A 98 -13.89 23.73 37.82
N ILE A 99 -14.20 24.98 37.45
CA ILE A 99 -13.86 25.54 36.14
C ILE A 99 -12.34 25.55 35.93
N VAL A 100 -11.57 25.96 36.94
CA VAL A 100 -10.10 25.93 36.86
C VAL A 100 -9.58 24.51 36.66
N VAL A 101 -10.13 23.52 37.38
CA VAL A 101 -9.78 22.11 37.19
C VAL A 101 -10.13 21.64 35.79
N VAL A 102 -11.30 21.97 35.24
CA VAL A 102 -11.71 21.59 33.88
C VAL A 102 -10.80 22.23 32.83
N VAL A 103 -10.42 23.50 32.99
CA VAL A 103 -9.47 24.18 32.09
C VAL A 103 -8.09 23.53 32.18
N LEU A 104 -7.61 23.21 33.38
CA LEU A 104 -6.34 22.48 33.56
C LEU A 104 -6.41 21.09 32.93
N LEU A 105 -7.53 20.38 33.09
CA LEU A 105 -7.76 19.07 32.45
C LEU A 105 -7.74 19.19 30.93
N ASN A 106 -8.38 20.22 30.36
CA ASN A 106 -8.37 20.46 28.93
C ASN A 106 -6.98 20.81 28.40
N ILE A 107 -6.19 21.60 29.15
CA ILE A 107 -4.79 21.89 28.84
C ILE A 107 -3.94 20.61 28.93
N LEU A 108 -4.16 19.78 29.95
CA LEU A 108 -3.42 18.54 30.17
C LEU A 108 -3.75 17.50 29.08
N VAL A 109 -5.02 17.39 28.69
CA VAL A 109 -5.47 16.60 27.54
C VAL A 109 -4.90 17.15 26.23
N GLY A 110 -4.79 18.47 26.08
CA GLY A 110 -4.12 19.10 24.93
C GLY A 110 -2.62 18.75 24.86
N ILE A 111 -1.89 18.90 25.96
CA ILE A 111 -0.45 18.58 26.05
C ILE A 111 -0.21 17.07 25.87
N VAL A 112 -1.04 16.22 26.45
CA VAL A 112 -0.98 14.76 26.26
C VAL A 112 -1.35 14.41 24.82
N GLY A 113 -2.31 15.09 24.20
CA GLY A 113 -2.63 14.91 22.78
C GLY A 113 -1.51 15.35 21.84
N GLU A 114 -0.74 16.38 22.19
CA GLU A 114 0.44 16.82 21.44
C GLU A 114 1.65 15.87 21.64
N ARG A 115 1.84 15.32 22.84
CA ARG A 115 2.93 14.39 23.19
C ARG A 115 2.64 12.93 22.82
N PHE A 116 1.39 12.52 22.89
CA PHE A 116 0.87 11.17 22.67
C PHE A 116 -0.39 11.22 21.79
N PRO A 117 -0.26 11.60 20.50
CA PRO A 117 -1.37 11.60 19.55
C PRO A 117 -2.14 10.26 19.51
N SER A 118 -1.50 9.14 19.84
CA SER A 118 -2.12 7.81 19.91
C SER A 118 -3.27 7.69 20.93
N VAL A 119 -3.31 8.51 21.98
CA VAL A 119 -4.33 8.46 23.04
C VAL A 119 -5.71 8.88 22.54
N ASN A 120 -5.79 9.74 21.53
CA ASN A 120 -7.06 10.16 20.92
C ASN A 120 -7.57 9.20 19.83
N LEU A 121 -6.68 8.34 19.30
CA LEU A 121 -6.94 7.49 18.12
C LEU A 121 -7.44 6.07 18.49
N ASP A 122 -7.46 5.71 19.78
CA ASP A 122 -7.82 4.36 20.26
C ASP A 122 -9.25 4.27 20.82
N LEU A 123 -10.21 4.84 20.09
CA LEU A 123 -11.65 4.73 20.39
C LEU A 123 -12.34 3.58 19.62
N THR A 124 -11.55 2.70 18.98
CA THR A 124 -12.09 1.52 18.31
C THR A 124 -12.41 0.43 19.31
N LYS A 125 -13.65 -0.09 19.30
CA LYS A 125 -14.13 -1.14 20.24
C LYS A 125 -13.35 -2.47 20.19
N THR A 126 -12.42 -2.61 19.25
CA THR A 126 -11.69 -3.86 18.93
C THR A 126 -10.18 -3.78 19.16
N GLY A 127 -9.61 -2.65 19.60
CA GLY A 127 -8.16 -2.52 19.79
C GLY A 127 -7.33 -2.67 18.51
N SER A 128 -7.96 -2.56 17.34
CA SER A 128 -7.32 -2.71 16.01
C SER A 128 -6.30 -1.61 15.70
N ASN A 129 -6.28 -0.55 16.49
CA ASN A 129 -5.34 0.57 16.37
C ASN A 129 -4.15 0.42 17.33
N SER A 130 -3.96 -0.73 17.98
CA SER A 130 -2.83 -1.01 18.89
C SER A 130 -1.80 -1.93 18.25
N LEU A 131 -0.54 -1.78 18.66
CA LEU A 131 0.54 -2.68 18.24
C LEU A 131 0.44 -3.99 19.03
N SER A 132 0.52 -5.12 18.33
CA SER A 132 0.66 -6.43 18.95
C SER A 132 1.98 -6.56 19.71
N SER A 133 2.12 -7.61 20.53
CA SER A 133 3.36 -7.84 21.27
C SER A 133 4.58 -8.06 20.35
N GLU A 134 4.34 -8.63 19.18
CA GLU A 134 5.28 -8.85 18.10
C GLU A 134 5.69 -7.53 17.46
N GLY A 135 4.71 -6.66 17.17
CA GLY A 135 4.98 -5.31 16.64
C GLY A 135 5.79 -4.46 17.59
N LEU A 136 5.46 -4.48 18.89
CA LEU A 136 6.24 -3.77 19.91
C LEU A 136 7.70 -4.25 19.94
N LYS A 137 7.94 -5.57 19.91
CA LYS A 137 9.30 -6.12 19.86
C LYS A 137 10.06 -5.72 18.59
N ALA A 138 9.38 -5.67 17.45
CA ALA A 138 10.00 -5.24 16.19
C ALA A 138 10.40 -3.77 16.24
N VAL A 139 9.52 -2.90 16.73
CA VAL A 139 9.77 -1.47 16.92
C VAL A 139 10.92 -1.23 17.89
N ASP A 140 10.97 -1.95 19.01
CA ASP A 140 12.04 -1.82 20.02
C ASP A 140 13.42 -2.23 19.48
N LYS A 141 13.47 -3.14 18.50
CA LYS A 141 14.71 -3.61 17.87
C LYS A 141 15.28 -2.63 16.84
N VAL A 142 14.49 -1.65 16.38
CA VAL A 142 14.94 -0.66 15.40
C VAL A 142 16.10 0.14 15.97
N SER A 143 17.30 -0.11 15.42
CA SER A 143 18.55 0.47 15.88
C SER A 143 19.05 1.61 14.99
N LEU A 144 18.65 1.63 13.72
CA LEU A 144 18.98 2.67 12.74
C LEU A 144 17.91 3.77 12.74
N ALA A 145 18.33 5.00 12.44
CA ALA A 145 17.38 6.09 12.21
C ALA A 145 16.52 5.75 10.99
N THR A 146 15.20 5.72 11.18
CA THR A 146 14.23 5.29 10.18
C THR A 146 13.17 6.36 9.99
N THR A 147 12.96 6.78 8.76
CA THR A 147 11.88 7.69 8.38
C THR A 147 10.80 6.90 7.65
N ILE A 148 9.56 7.00 8.12
CA ILE A 148 8.38 6.49 7.46
C ILE A 148 7.63 7.68 6.85
N THR A 149 7.60 7.74 5.53
CA THR A 149 6.85 8.76 4.78
C THR A 149 5.51 8.19 4.34
N VAL A 150 4.42 8.87 4.65
CA VAL A 150 3.11 8.59 4.08
C VAL A 150 2.89 9.52 2.90
N CYS A 151 2.63 8.98 1.72
CA CYS A 151 2.32 9.72 0.49
C CYS A 151 0.88 10.26 0.51
N ALA A 152 0.54 11.02 1.53
CA ALA A 152 -0.72 11.75 1.67
C ALA A 152 -0.59 12.82 2.77
N THR A 153 -1.55 13.74 2.84
CA THR A 153 -1.63 14.67 3.98
C THR A 153 -2.09 13.96 5.24
N LYS A 154 -1.70 14.47 6.40
CA LYS A 154 -2.16 13.95 7.70
C LYS A 154 -3.69 13.98 7.81
N GLN A 155 -4.34 15.02 7.29
CA GLN A 155 -5.80 15.12 7.29
C GLN A 155 -6.47 14.02 6.46
N GLN A 156 -5.92 13.70 5.28
CA GLN A 156 -6.45 12.61 4.44
C GLN A 156 -6.34 11.25 5.13
N VAL A 157 -5.22 11.01 5.83
CA VAL A 157 -4.98 9.78 6.57
C VAL A 157 -5.93 9.65 7.77
N GLU A 158 -6.01 10.67 8.63
CA GLU A 158 -6.86 10.66 9.82
C GLU A 158 -8.36 10.64 9.49
N GLY A 159 -8.74 11.22 8.36
CA GLY A 159 -10.12 11.30 7.88
C GLY A 159 -10.59 10.13 7.02
N ASP A 160 -9.80 9.05 6.86
CA ASP A 160 -10.09 7.92 5.96
C ASP A 160 -10.43 8.36 4.52
N GLN A 161 -9.75 9.39 4.00
CA GLN A 161 -10.07 9.98 2.70
C GLN A 161 -9.37 9.26 1.53
N ILE A 162 -8.37 8.43 1.82
CA ILE A 162 -7.57 7.71 0.84
C ILE A 162 -8.26 6.38 0.54
N TYR A 163 -8.61 6.14 -0.72
CA TYR A 163 -9.40 4.96 -1.14
C TYR A 163 -10.68 4.77 -0.31
N ALA A 164 -11.36 5.87 -0.01
CA ALA A 164 -12.58 5.89 0.81
C ALA A 164 -13.71 5.03 0.20
N ASP A 165 -13.76 4.96 -1.13
CA ASP A 165 -14.67 4.15 -1.94
C ASP A 165 -14.46 2.64 -1.74
N GLN A 166 -13.22 2.22 -1.46
CA GLN A 166 -12.87 0.84 -1.15
C GLN A 166 -12.99 0.50 0.34
N GLY A 167 -13.41 1.45 1.18
CA GLY A 167 -13.57 1.25 2.61
C GLY A 167 -12.25 1.07 3.38
N LEU A 168 -11.11 1.46 2.78
CA LEU A 168 -9.80 1.31 3.41
C LEU A 168 -9.65 2.29 4.58
N LYS A 169 -9.15 1.78 5.71
CA LYS A 169 -9.03 2.52 6.96
C LYS A 169 -7.64 3.08 7.17
N TYR A 170 -7.30 4.13 6.44
CA TYR A 170 -6.01 4.82 6.57
C TYR A 170 -5.81 5.49 7.93
N SER A 171 -6.88 5.81 8.67
CA SER A 171 -6.78 6.25 10.07
C SER A 171 -6.07 5.22 10.95
N GLN A 172 -6.22 3.93 10.66
CA GLN A 172 -5.48 2.85 11.33
C GLN A 172 -3.98 2.94 11.01
N VAL A 173 -3.60 3.21 9.76
CA VAL A 173 -2.20 3.42 9.34
C VAL A 173 -1.59 4.57 10.14
N GLY A 174 -2.27 5.73 10.17
CA GLY A 174 -1.82 6.89 10.95
C GLY A 174 -1.65 6.57 12.44
N SER A 175 -2.61 5.86 13.04
CA SER A 175 -2.58 5.49 14.46
C SER A 175 -1.43 4.54 14.81
N LEU A 176 -1.21 3.50 14.01
CA LEU A 176 -0.11 2.55 14.24
C LEU A 176 1.25 3.23 14.05
N LEU A 177 1.41 4.07 13.02
CA LEU A 177 2.63 4.85 12.81
C LEU A 177 2.94 5.79 13.96
N ALA A 178 1.92 6.50 14.49
CA ALA A 178 2.08 7.35 15.65
C ALA A 178 2.56 6.55 16.88
N LYS A 179 1.97 5.38 17.14
CA LYS A 179 2.40 4.50 18.24
C LYS A 179 3.83 3.98 18.05
N MET A 180 4.24 3.67 16.82
CA MET A 180 5.62 3.26 16.53
C MET A 180 6.62 4.37 16.84
N ALA A 181 6.33 5.60 16.38
CA ALA A 181 7.17 6.78 16.61
C ALA A 181 7.22 7.20 18.09
N GLU A 182 6.10 7.12 18.81
CA GLU A 182 6.03 7.37 20.25
C GLU A 182 6.88 6.36 21.05
N ARG A 183 6.90 5.10 20.61
CA ARG A 183 7.62 4.03 21.31
C ARG A 183 9.12 4.04 21.06
N ASN A 184 9.56 4.33 19.84
CA ASN A 184 10.98 4.39 19.49
C ASN A 184 11.33 5.70 18.80
N SER A 185 12.06 6.57 19.51
CA SER A 185 12.55 7.88 19.02
C SER A 185 13.41 7.84 17.75
N LYS A 186 13.90 6.66 17.33
CA LYS A 186 14.62 6.50 16.06
C LYS A 186 13.70 6.41 14.85
N ILE A 187 12.40 6.19 15.08
CA ILE A 187 11.38 6.15 14.03
C ILE A 187 10.72 7.51 13.95
N GLN A 188 10.79 8.13 12.77
CA GLN A 188 10.15 9.40 12.47
C GLN A 188 9.07 9.19 11.42
N VAL A 189 7.90 9.81 11.59
CA VAL A 189 6.79 9.73 10.64
C VAL A 189 6.58 11.11 10.03
N GLN A 190 6.48 11.15 8.69
CA GLN A 190 6.20 12.37 7.95
C GLN A 190 5.12 12.13 6.90
N TYR A 191 4.41 13.20 6.54
CA TYR A 191 3.29 13.18 5.60
C TYR A 191 3.65 14.08 4.43
N ILE A 192 3.66 13.53 3.21
CA ILE A 192 4.01 14.27 1.99
C ILE A 192 2.83 14.18 1.01
N ASP A 193 2.35 15.35 0.63
CA ASP A 193 1.40 15.52 -0.47
C ASP A 193 2.17 15.48 -1.80
N LEU A 194 1.97 14.43 -2.60
CA LEU A 194 2.68 14.21 -3.85
C LEU A 194 2.37 15.31 -4.89
N ASP A 195 1.16 15.87 -4.88
CA ASP A 195 0.75 16.92 -5.82
C ASP A 195 1.46 18.24 -5.52
N LYS A 196 1.72 18.51 -4.23
CA LYS A 196 2.45 19.70 -3.79
C LYS A 196 3.97 19.53 -3.77
N ASN A 197 4.49 18.30 -3.91
CA ASN A 197 5.92 17.99 -3.81
C ASN A 197 6.42 17.10 -4.98
N PRO A 198 6.37 17.59 -6.23
CA PRO A 198 6.76 16.79 -7.40
C PRO A 198 8.25 16.40 -7.42
N THR A 199 9.10 17.18 -6.76
CA THR A 199 10.53 16.85 -6.59
C THR A 199 10.73 15.59 -5.75
N PHE A 200 9.90 15.38 -4.72
CA PHE A 200 9.96 14.18 -3.90
C PHE A 200 9.55 12.94 -4.69
N ALA A 201 8.45 13.01 -5.45
CA ALA A 201 8.03 11.92 -6.33
C ALA A 201 9.12 11.55 -7.37
N SER A 202 9.90 12.53 -7.80
CA SER A 202 11.00 12.32 -8.75
C SER A 202 12.17 11.50 -8.19
N GLU A 203 12.35 11.45 -6.86
CA GLU A 203 13.36 10.59 -6.23
C GLU A 203 13.00 9.10 -6.30
N TYR A 204 11.72 8.78 -6.49
CA TYR A 204 11.17 7.42 -6.46
C TYR A 204 10.45 7.06 -7.77
N GLN A 205 10.89 7.61 -8.91
CA GLN A 205 10.24 7.36 -10.21
C GLN A 205 10.15 5.88 -10.56
N SER A 206 11.12 5.06 -10.13
CA SER A 206 11.10 3.62 -10.33
C SER A 206 9.99 2.90 -9.56
N ASP A 207 9.50 3.50 -8.49
CA ASP A 207 8.53 2.91 -7.57
C ASP A 207 7.09 3.33 -7.91
N SER A 208 6.89 4.25 -8.88
CA SER A 208 5.58 4.71 -9.34
C SER A 208 4.64 5.10 -8.19
N LEU A 209 5.14 5.95 -7.28
CA LEU A 209 4.42 6.32 -6.07
C LEU A 209 3.02 6.90 -6.34
N THR A 210 2.07 6.47 -5.52
CA THR A 210 0.68 6.90 -5.53
C THR A 210 0.23 7.39 -4.14
N ALA A 211 -0.93 8.05 -4.10
CA ALA A 211 -1.49 8.52 -2.84
C ALA A 211 -1.82 7.33 -1.90
N GLY A 212 -1.31 7.38 -0.68
CA GLY A 212 -1.47 6.30 0.31
C GLY A 212 -0.27 5.36 0.44
N ASP A 213 0.67 5.38 -0.51
CA ASP A 213 1.89 4.59 -0.38
C ASP A 213 2.72 5.01 0.84
N LEU A 214 3.42 4.05 1.43
CA LEU A 214 4.33 4.27 2.56
C LEU A 214 5.76 3.98 2.13
N ILE A 215 6.67 4.90 2.42
CA ILE A 215 8.10 4.72 2.18
C ILE A 215 8.79 4.60 3.53
N VAL A 216 9.30 3.41 3.83
CA VAL A 216 10.11 3.14 5.03
C VAL A 216 11.58 3.23 4.61
N LYS A 217 12.33 4.20 5.14
CA LYS A 217 13.69 4.52 4.69
C LYS A 217 14.68 4.61 5.85
N THR A 218 15.86 4.04 5.65
CA THR A 218 17.06 4.24 6.45
C THR A 218 18.16 4.86 5.58
N ASP A 219 19.34 5.08 6.16
CA ASP A 219 20.55 5.47 5.43
C ASP A 219 21.04 4.37 4.45
N LYS A 220 20.68 3.11 4.71
CA LYS A 220 21.10 1.96 3.89
C LYS A 220 20.19 1.72 2.69
N ARG A 221 18.87 1.85 2.87
CA ARG A 221 17.87 1.46 1.85
C ARG A 221 16.48 2.02 2.17
N HIS A 222 15.59 1.93 1.19
CA HIS A 222 14.15 2.16 1.38
C HIS A 222 13.34 0.95 0.92
N ARG A 223 12.11 0.87 1.43
CA ARG A 223 11.08 -0.05 0.96
C ARG A 223 9.76 0.71 0.83
N VAL A 224 9.07 0.48 -0.28
CA VAL A 224 7.75 1.02 -0.52
C VAL A 224 6.70 -0.04 -0.18
N LEU A 225 5.66 0.35 0.55
CA LEU A 225 4.46 -0.44 0.81
C LEU A 225 3.29 0.24 0.12
N THR A 226 2.53 -0.52 -0.66
CA THR A 226 1.32 -0.04 -1.35
C THR A 226 0.07 -0.41 -0.57
N TYR A 227 -1.10 0.09 -1.00
CA TYR A 227 -2.36 -0.27 -0.35
C TYR A 227 -2.61 -1.78 -0.33
N SER A 228 -2.13 -2.55 -1.31
CA SER A 228 -2.27 -4.01 -1.37
C SER A 228 -1.38 -4.75 -0.39
N ASP A 229 -0.28 -4.14 0.06
CA ASP A 229 0.53 -4.68 1.16
C ASP A 229 -0.14 -4.44 2.52
N LEU A 230 -0.80 -3.29 2.66
CA LEU A 230 -1.44 -2.82 3.90
C LEU A 230 -2.82 -3.43 4.13
N PHE A 231 -3.56 -3.69 3.07
CA PHE A 231 -4.94 -4.16 3.12
C PHE A 231 -5.16 -5.30 2.14
N ASN A 232 -5.77 -6.39 2.62
CA ASN A 232 -6.18 -7.51 1.79
C ASN A 232 -7.68 -7.37 1.50
N ILE A 233 -8.03 -7.17 0.23
CA ILE A 233 -9.41 -7.03 -0.22
C ILE A 233 -9.84 -8.37 -0.83
N GLN A 234 -10.86 -9.00 -0.24
CA GLN A 234 -11.44 -10.25 -0.74
C GLN A 234 -12.81 -9.95 -1.34
N TYR A 235 -13.00 -10.32 -2.60
CA TYR A 235 -14.27 -10.17 -3.30
C TYR A 235 -15.09 -11.46 -3.23
N SER A 236 -16.41 -11.35 -3.23
CA SER A 236 -17.29 -12.49 -3.47
C SER A 236 -17.10 -13.04 -4.89
N GLN A 237 -17.47 -14.30 -5.14
CA GLN A 237 -17.29 -14.95 -6.45
C GLN A 237 -18.00 -14.20 -7.60
N ASP A 238 -19.10 -13.51 -7.28
CA ASP A 238 -19.90 -12.70 -8.20
C ASP A 238 -19.50 -11.21 -8.21
N TYR A 239 -18.44 -10.82 -7.47
CA TYR A 239 -17.96 -9.45 -7.31
C TYR A 239 -19.01 -8.46 -6.74
N SER A 240 -20.11 -8.95 -6.17
CA SER A 240 -21.18 -8.10 -5.62
C SER A 240 -20.84 -7.50 -4.25
N SER A 241 -19.86 -8.07 -3.55
CA SER A 241 -19.42 -7.60 -2.24
C SER A 241 -17.92 -7.77 -2.05
N SER A 242 -17.34 -7.00 -1.14
CA SER A 242 -15.95 -7.13 -0.72
C SER A 242 -15.81 -7.07 0.80
N GLN A 243 -14.76 -7.72 1.30
CA GLN A 243 -14.33 -7.73 2.70
C GLN A 243 -12.89 -7.21 2.74
N VAL A 244 -12.63 -6.23 3.60
CA VAL A 244 -11.30 -5.64 3.78
C VAL A 244 -10.69 -6.15 5.07
N TYR A 245 -9.53 -6.80 4.98
CA TYR A 245 -8.72 -7.22 6.11
C TYR A 245 -7.48 -6.34 6.22
N SER A 246 -7.19 -5.88 7.43
CA SER A 246 -5.99 -5.07 7.69
C SER A 246 -4.76 -5.96 7.90
N ASN A 247 -3.69 -5.65 7.17
CA ASN A 247 -2.33 -6.20 7.34
C ASN A 247 -1.33 -5.07 7.69
N VAL A 248 -1.81 -3.89 8.10
CA VAL A 248 -1.00 -2.68 8.28
C VAL A 248 0.19 -2.93 9.23
N GLU A 249 -0.05 -3.52 10.40
CA GLU A 249 1.03 -3.82 11.36
C GLU A 249 2.05 -4.80 10.75
N GLY A 250 1.57 -5.89 10.14
CA GLY A 250 2.43 -6.92 9.55
C GLY A 250 3.32 -6.37 8.44
N ALA A 251 2.74 -5.55 7.55
CA ALA A 251 3.47 -4.87 6.48
C ALA A 251 4.52 -3.89 7.03
N LEU A 252 4.16 -3.06 8.02
CA LEU A 252 5.09 -2.13 8.65
C LEU A 252 6.23 -2.84 9.37
N VAL A 253 5.95 -3.90 10.14
CA VAL A 253 6.96 -4.71 10.84
C VAL A 253 7.89 -5.39 9.83
N SER A 254 7.34 -5.96 8.76
CA SER A 254 8.13 -6.55 7.67
C SER A 254 9.05 -5.52 7.04
N ALA A 255 8.56 -4.31 6.77
CA ALA A 255 9.35 -3.24 6.20
C ALA A 255 10.45 -2.75 7.15
N LEU A 256 10.13 -2.53 8.43
CA LEU A 256 11.11 -2.14 9.45
C LEU A 256 12.25 -3.17 9.54
N ASN A 257 11.92 -4.47 9.59
CA ASN A 257 12.93 -5.53 9.62
C ASN A 257 13.80 -5.50 8.35
N ALA A 258 13.20 -5.32 7.17
CA ALA A 258 13.92 -5.28 5.90
C ALA A 258 14.95 -4.15 5.83
N VAL A 259 14.54 -2.94 6.22
CA VAL A 259 15.38 -1.73 6.08
C VAL A 259 16.41 -1.56 7.19
N THR A 260 16.18 -2.22 8.34
CA THR A 260 17.11 -2.20 9.48
C THR A 260 18.05 -3.41 9.52
N SER A 261 17.82 -4.44 8.70
CA SER A 261 18.68 -5.62 8.65
C SER A 261 20.08 -5.30 8.12
N GLU A 262 21.10 -5.73 8.85
CA GLU A 262 22.51 -5.52 8.50
C GLU A 262 22.92 -6.25 7.22
N LYS A 263 22.42 -7.47 7.02
CA LYS A 263 22.71 -8.30 5.86
C LYS A 263 21.41 -8.80 5.26
N LEU A 264 21.30 -8.70 3.94
CA LEU A 264 20.22 -9.31 3.18
C LEU A 264 20.76 -10.51 2.40
N PRO A 265 19.96 -11.56 2.21
CA PRO A 265 20.26 -12.58 1.21
C PRO A 265 20.39 -11.94 -0.18
N ILE A 266 21.38 -12.39 -0.95
CA ILE A 266 21.61 -11.86 -2.30
C ILE A 266 21.01 -12.80 -3.35
N VAL A 267 20.33 -12.20 -4.34
CA VAL A 267 19.95 -12.86 -5.59
C VAL A 267 20.82 -12.28 -6.71
N ALA A 268 21.63 -13.14 -7.32
CA ALA A 268 22.58 -12.75 -8.36
C ALA A 268 21.99 -13.06 -9.74
N PHE A 269 21.94 -12.06 -10.62
CA PHE A 269 21.43 -12.13 -11.98
C PHE A 269 22.61 -12.21 -12.95
N ASP A 270 22.67 -13.30 -13.71
CA ASP A 270 23.70 -13.44 -14.75
C ASP A 270 23.44 -12.49 -15.92
N THR A 271 24.53 -12.07 -16.56
CA THR A 271 24.57 -11.15 -17.70
C THR A 271 25.55 -11.61 -18.78
N GLY A 272 26.14 -12.80 -18.62
CA GLY A 272 27.21 -13.33 -19.48
C GLY A 272 26.71 -13.92 -20.80
N HIS A 273 25.43 -14.30 -20.90
CA HIS A 273 24.91 -15.15 -21.97
C HIS A 273 23.87 -14.47 -22.85
N ALA A 274 23.89 -13.13 -22.91
CA ALA A 274 22.96 -12.31 -23.68
C ALA A 274 21.49 -12.66 -23.35
N GLU A 275 21.21 -12.59 -22.06
CA GLU A 275 19.93 -12.78 -21.37
C GLU A 275 18.89 -11.84 -21.99
N GLN A 276 17.80 -12.40 -22.53
CA GLN A 276 16.78 -11.58 -23.21
C GLN A 276 15.55 -11.28 -22.35
N GLN A 277 15.42 -11.93 -21.19
CA GLN A 277 14.28 -11.69 -20.32
C GLN A 277 14.53 -10.46 -19.45
N ASP A 278 13.61 -9.48 -19.53
CA ASP A 278 13.62 -8.35 -18.60
C ASP A 278 13.26 -8.82 -17.18
N MET A 279 14.22 -8.69 -16.27
CA MET A 279 14.09 -9.08 -14.88
C MET A 279 13.80 -7.89 -13.95
N THR A 280 13.59 -6.69 -14.48
CA THR A 280 13.40 -5.48 -13.67
C THR A 280 12.24 -5.62 -12.68
N GLY A 281 11.10 -6.15 -13.14
CA GLY A 281 9.94 -6.40 -12.27
C GLY A 281 10.24 -7.42 -11.17
N TYR A 282 10.96 -8.49 -11.51
CA TYR A 282 11.34 -9.52 -10.54
C TYR A 282 12.37 -9.02 -9.53
N GLN A 283 13.35 -8.22 -9.97
CA GLN A 283 14.32 -7.56 -9.11
C GLN A 283 13.63 -6.61 -8.12
N LYS A 284 12.66 -5.81 -8.57
CA LYS A 284 11.84 -4.96 -7.69
C LYS A 284 11.09 -5.78 -6.66
N LEU A 285 10.47 -6.89 -7.07
CA LEU A 285 9.78 -7.80 -6.14
C LEU A 285 10.75 -8.33 -5.07
N LEU A 286 11.94 -8.77 -5.46
CA LEU A 286 12.96 -9.28 -4.53
C LEU A 286 13.46 -8.20 -3.56
N ASN A 287 13.77 -7.00 -4.07
CA ASN A 287 14.19 -5.87 -3.24
C ASN A 287 13.10 -5.48 -2.23
N ASN A 288 11.84 -5.48 -2.66
CA ASN A 288 10.69 -5.26 -1.78
C ASN A 288 10.49 -6.38 -0.75
N ASN A 289 11.08 -7.56 -0.95
CA ASN A 289 10.97 -8.70 -0.03
C ASN A 289 12.26 -8.98 0.75
N SER A 290 13.09 -7.96 0.98
CA SER A 290 14.31 -8.05 1.79
C SER A 290 15.43 -8.91 1.17
N PHE A 291 15.49 -8.97 -0.16
CA PHE A 291 16.66 -9.47 -0.87
C PHE A 291 17.46 -8.29 -1.43
N GLU A 292 18.77 -8.48 -1.59
CA GLU A 292 19.62 -7.58 -2.36
C GLU A 292 19.85 -8.20 -3.74
N THR A 293 19.55 -7.48 -4.81
CA THR A 293 19.76 -7.97 -6.18
C THR A 293 21.09 -7.47 -6.72
N LYS A 294 21.91 -8.36 -7.30
CA LYS A 294 23.17 -7.99 -7.95
C LYS A 294 23.25 -8.56 -9.35
N SER A 295 23.70 -7.78 -10.32
CA SER A 295 24.09 -8.29 -11.62
C SER A 295 25.56 -8.69 -11.60
N PHE A 296 25.90 -9.77 -12.27
CA PHE A 296 27.28 -10.24 -12.43
C PHE A 296 27.40 -10.98 -13.77
N ASN A 297 28.63 -11.15 -14.25
CA ASN A 297 28.91 -11.99 -15.41
C ASN A 297 29.52 -13.32 -14.93
N LEU A 298 28.79 -14.43 -15.09
CA LEU A 298 29.23 -15.73 -14.60
C LEU A 298 30.57 -16.19 -15.22
N LEU A 299 30.84 -15.80 -16.47
CA LEU A 299 32.08 -16.14 -17.16
C LEU A 299 33.27 -15.45 -16.51
N THR A 300 33.20 -14.14 -16.32
CA THR A 300 34.36 -13.32 -15.92
C THR A 300 34.49 -13.11 -14.43
N ASP A 301 33.37 -13.10 -13.71
CA ASP A 301 33.33 -12.64 -12.32
C ASP A 301 33.28 -13.80 -11.34
N ALA A 302 33.55 -13.49 -10.06
CA ALA A 302 33.20 -14.36 -8.95
C ALA A 302 31.73 -14.15 -8.58
N ILE A 303 31.05 -15.24 -8.18
CA ILE A 303 29.69 -15.14 -7.64
C ILE A 303 29.73 -14.25 -6.39
N PRO A 304 28.86 -13.22 -6.26
CA PRO A 304 28.87 -12.34 -5.11
C PRO A 304 28.75 -13.09 -3.77
N ASP A 305 29.49 -12.64 -2.76
CA ASP A 305 29.41 -13.22 -1.42
C ASP A 305 27.97 -13.17 -0.87
N ASN A 306 27.57 -14.19 -0.10
CA ASN A 306 26.22 -14.37 0.45
C ASN A 306 25.09 -14.50 -0.60
N THR A 307 25.41 -14.78 -1.86
CA THR A 307 24.40 -15.17 -2.86
C THR A 307 23.68 -16.44 -2.42
N GLN A 308 22.36 -16.40 -2.32
CA GLN A 308 21.50 -17.55 -2.06
C GLN A 308 20.82 -18.06 -3.33
N MET A 309 20.59 -17.19 -4.32
CA MET A 309 19.99 -17.59 -5.59
C MET A 309 20.75 -17.00 -6.76
N ILE A 310 20.96 -17.80 -7.80
CA ILE A 310 21.40 -17.33 -9.11
C ILE A 310 20.21 -17.38 -10.07
N VAL A 311 20.05 -16.35 -10.89
CA VAL A 311 19.00 -16.23 -11.91
C VAL A 311 19.65 -16.17 -13.29
N LEU A 312 19.28 -17.13 -14.13
CA LEU A 312 19.65 -17.20 -15.54
C LEU A 312 18.42 -16.83 -16.38
N GLY A 313 18.37 -15.58 -16.82
CA GLY A 313 17.20 -14.97 -17.45
C GLY A 313 17.16 -15.16 -18.96
N LEU A 314 16.70 -16.32 -19.42
CA LEU A 314 16.61 -16.63 -20.85
C LEU A 314 17.96 -16.49 -21.59
N PRO A 315 18.98 -17.27 -21.21
CA PRO A 315 20.29 -17.23 -21.88
C PRO A 315 20.17 -17.63 -23.35
N THR A 316 20.96 -16.99 -24.22
CA THR A 316 20.97 -17.26 -25.67
C THR A 316 22.26 -17.88 -26.17
N ARG A 317 23.30 -17.85 -25.34
CA ARG A 317 24.59 -18.50 -25.60
C ARG A 317 24.79 -19.61 -24.58
N ASP A 318 25.46 -20.67 -25.02
CA ASP A 318 25.74 -21.81 -24.15
C ASP A 318 26.92 -21.51 -23.23
N TYR A 319 26.94 -22.22 -22.10
CA TYR A 319 27.90 -22.04 -21.02
C TYR A 319 29.20 -22.79 -21.31
N THR A 320 30.30 -22.35 -20.72
CA THR A 320 31.57 -23.09 -20.72
C THR A 320 31.58 -24.16 -19.61
N ASP A 321 32.50 -25.12 -19.69
CA ASP A 321 32.62 -26.17 -18.65
C ASP A 321 33.01 -25.57 -17.30
N ASP A 322 33.81 -24.50 -17.30
CA ASP A 322 34.19 -23.77 -16.10
C ASP A 322 33.00 -23.07 -15.44
N GLU A 323 32.09 -22.50 -16.23
CA GLU A 323 30.86 -21.87 -15.72
C GLU A 323 29.90 -22.90 -15.15
N ILE A 324 29.70 -24.04 -15.83
CA ILE A 324 28.90 -25.15 -15.29
C ILE A 324 29.51 -25.64 -13.97
N LYS A 325 30.83 -25.74 -13.89
CA LYS A 325 31.51 -26.08 -12.64
C LYS A 325 31.26 -25.03 -11.56
N LYS A 326 31.31 -23.73 -11.87
CA LYS A 326 30.98 -22.65 -10.91
C LYS A 326 29.55 -22.79 -10.38
N LEU A 327 28.58 -23.10 -11.24
CA LEU A 327 27.18 -23.30 -10.84
C LEU A 327 27.02 -24.55 -9.96
N SER A 328 27.68 -25.65 -10.31
CA SER A 328 27.68 -26.89 -9.54
C SER A 328 28.31 -26.70 -8.16
N ASP A 329 29.49 -26.05 -8.09
CA ASP A 329 30.17 -25.72 -6.84
C ASP A 329 29.32 -24.79 -5.98
N PHE A 330 28.62 -23.82 -6.58
CA PHE A 330 27.67 -22.96 -5.90
C PHE A 330 26.54 -23.78 -5.27
N LEU A 331 25.81 -24.57 -6.04
CA LEU A 331 24.68 -25.35 -5.52
C LEU A 331 25.09 -26.39 -4.48
N GLY A 332 26.28 -26.97 -4.60
CA GLY A 332 26.84 -27.94 -3.65
C GLY A 332 27.42 -27.30 -2.37
N SER A 333 27.59 -25.98 -2.32
CA SER A 333 28.27 -25.29 -1.23
C SER A 333 27.40 -25.14 0.02
N LYS A 334 27.92 -25.65 1.16
CA LYS A 334 27.29 -25.55 2.49
C LYS A 334 27.79 -24.39 3.34
N THR A 335 28.47 -23.41 2.73
CA THR A 335 29.11 -22.31 3.47
C THR A 335 28.12 -21.28 4.03
N LEU A 336 26.90 -21.23 3.49
CA LEU A 336 25.83 -20.38 4.01
C LEU A 336 24.86 -21.20 4.87
N ALA A 337 24.36 -20.58 5.94
CA ALA A 337 23.24 -21.11 6.70
C ALA A 337 21.94 -20.85 5.93
N GLY A 338 21.67 -21.68 4.91
CA GLY A 338 20.49 -21.60 4.06
C GLY A 338 20.66 -22.39 2.78
N ASP A 339 19.54 -22.70 2.13
CA ASP A 339 19.54 -23.37 0.85
C ASP A 339 20.01 -22.42 -0.26
N ARG A 340 20.67 -22.99 -1.27
CA ARG A 340 21.04 -22.29 -2.49
C ARG A 340 20.12 -22.72 -3.61
N SER A 341 19.81 -21.80 -4.51
CA SER A 341 18.87 -22.06 -5.59
C SER A 341 19.40 -21.54 -6.92
N LEU A 342 19.01 -22.22 -8.00
CA LEU A 342 19.21 -21.76 -9.37
C LEU A 342 17.84 -21.61 -10.01
N MET A 343 17.53 -20.42 -10.49
CA MET A 343 16.37 -20.17 -11.34
C MET A 343 16.84 -20.01 -12.77
N VAL A 344 16.25 -20.76 -13.68
CA VAL A 344 16.54 -20.69 -15.12
C VAL A 344 15.24 -20.53 -15.87
N THR A 345 15.16 -19.55 -16.77
CA THR A 345 14.00 -19.37 -17.65
C THR A 345 14.35 -19.72 -19.09
N PHE A 346 13.38 -20.28 -19.82
CA PHE A 346 13.53 -20.78 -21.17
C PHE A 346 12.40 -20.30 -22.08
N SER A 347 12.69 -20.12 -23.37
CA SER A 347 11.70 -19.90 -24.43
C SER A 347 11.69 -21.10 -25.37
N PRO A 348 10.52 -21.53 -25.86
CA PRO A 348 10.42 -22.59 -26.87
C PRO A 348 11.23 -22.34 -28.15
N SER A 349 11.48 -21.06 -28.48
CA SER A 349 12.19 -20.65 -29.69
C SER A 349 13.67 -20.34 -29.49
N GLN A 350 14.22 -20.52 -28.28
CA GLN A 350 15.63 -20.18 -28.02
C GLN A 350 16.61 -21.20 -28.61
N ALA A 351 17.85 -20.76 -28.83
CA ALA A 351 18.93 -21.63 -29.32
C ALA A 351 19.20 -22.80 -28.36
N SER A 352 19.73 -23.90 -28.90
CA SER A 352 20.12 -25.05 -28.08
C SER A 352 21.29 -24.70 -27.16
N LEU A 353 21.17 -25.07 -25.89
CA LEU A 353 22.18 -24.86 -24.84
C LEU A 353 22.61 -26.23 -24.29
N PRO A 354 23.34 -27.05 -25.07
CA PRO A 354 23.60 -28.44 -24.71
C PRO A 354 24.32 -28.59 -23.37
N LYS A 355 25.27 -27.72 -23.02
CA LYS A 355 25.99 -27.82 -21.74
C LYS A 355 25.11 -27.47 -20.56
N LEU A 356 24.32 -26.40 -20.66
CA LEU A 356 23.33 -26.09 -19.63
C LEU A 356 22.28 -27.19 -19.50
N ALA A 357 21.81 -27.76 -20.62
CA ALA A 357 20.82 -28.83 -20.62
C ALA A 357 21.35 -30.10 -19.94
N THR A 358 22.57 -30.54 -20.26
CA THR A 358 23.21 -31.69 -19.60
C THR A 358 23.39 -31.44 -18.10
N PHE A 359 23.84 -30.24 -17.71
CA PHE A 359 23.93 -29.88 -16.30
C PHE A 359 22.56 -29.98 -15.61
N LEU A 360 21.50 -29.40 -16.17
CA LEU A 360 20.15 -29.48 -15.59
C LEU A 360 19.62 -30.92 -15.52
N GLU A 361 19.96 -31.76 -16.48
CA GLU A 361 19.59 -33.19 -16.48
C GLU A 361 20.22 -33.95 -15.30
N GLU A 362 21.46 -33.62 -14.91
CA GLU A 362 22.08 -34.17 -13.68
C GLU A 362 21.31 -33.81 -12.41
N TRP A 363 20.61 -32.67 -12.42
CA TRP A 363 19.72 -32.22 -11.35
C TRP A 363 18.26 -32.70 -11.52
N GLY A 364 18.00 -33.57 -12.49
CA GLY A 364 16.67 -34.14 -12.76
C GLY A 364 15.71 -33.21 -13.48
N ILE A 365 16.21 -32.15 -14.13
CA ILE A 365 15.42 -31.17 -14.87
C ILE A 365 15.67 -31.35 -16.37
N GLN A 366 14.60 -31.56 -17.13
CA GLN A 366 14.65 -31.59 -18.59
C GLN A 366 13.70 -30.54 -19.17
N VAL A 367 14.21 -29.71 -20.07
CA VAL A 367 13.42 -28.66 -20.73
C VAL A 367 13.23 -29.02 -22.20
N PRO A 368 12.07 -29.57 -22.59
CA PRO A 368 11.80 -29.85 -24.00
C PRO A 368 11.60 -28.54 -24.78
N GLN A 369 12.07 -28.49 -26.02
CA GLN A 369 11.70 -27.43 -26.97
C GLN A 369 10.28 -27.65 -27.48
N ALA A 370 9.29 -27.41 -26.62
CA ALA A 370 7.89 -27.58 -26.92
C ALA A 370 7.06 -26.46 -26.29
N VAL A 371 5.92 -26.16 -26.91
CA VAL A 371 4.91 -25.25 -26.36
C VAL A 371 3.80 -26.10 -25.74
N VAL A 372 3.34 -25.72 -24.55
CA VAL A 372 2.14 -26.30 -23.95
C VAL A 372 0.92 -25.49 -24.38
N VAL A 373 -0.11 -26.19 -24.84
CA VAL A 373 -1.35 -25.59 -25.36
C VAL A 373 -2.52 -26.16 -24.57
N GLU A 374 -3.40 -25.29 -24.07
CA GLU A 374 -4.69 -25.67 -23.49
C GLU A 374 -5.66 -26.03 -24.62
N SER A 375 -6.15 -27.27 -24.57
CA SER A 375 -7.06 -27.82 -25.58
C SER A 375 -8.53 -27.59 -25.24
N ASP A 376 -8.87 -27.34 -23.97
CA ASP A 376 -10.24 -27.09 -23.52
C ASP A 376 -10.58 -25.60 -23.60
N GLN A 377 -11.46 -25.26 -24.56
CA GLN A 377 -11.92 -23.89 -24.79
C GLN A 377 -12.65 -23.27 -23.60
N SER A 378 -13.12 -24.07 -22.64
CA SER A 378 -13.71 -23.58 -21.39
C SER A 378 -12.69 -23.23 -20.30
N LYS A 379 -11.39 -23.47 -20.54
CA LYS A 379 -10.32 -23.36 -19.54
C LYS A 379 -9.27 -22.31 -19.82
N PHE A 380 -9.37 -21.57 -20.93
CA PHE A 380 -8.51 -20.40 -21.18
C PHE A 380 -9.30 -19.09 -21.22
N ILE A 381 -8.70 -18.05 -20.65
CA ILE A 381 -9.27 -16.70 -20.58
C ILE A 381 -8.93 -15.96 -21.88
N SER A 382 -9.89 -15.22 -22.43
CA SER A 382 -9.67 -14.28 -23.55
C SER A 382 -9.17 -14.90 -24.86
N ASN A 383 -9.65 -16.09 -25.21
CA ASN A 383 -9.40 -16.73 -26.51
C ASN A 383 -7.92 -17.06 -26.82
N ASN A 384 -7.05 -17.13 -25.80
CA ASN A 384 -5.63 -17.45 -25.95
C ASN A 384 -5.30 -18.84 -25.36
N PRO A 385 -5.04 -19.85 -26.21
CA PRO A 385 -4.80 -21.23 -25.75
C PRO A 385 -3.37 -21.47 -25.23
N PHE A 386 -2.49 -20.47 -25.20
CA PHE A 386 -1.11 -20.64 -24.71
C PHE A 386 -1.03 -20.45 -23.20
N GLY A 387 -0.91 -21.55 -22.46
CA GLY A 387 -0.61 -21.56 -21.03
C GLY A 387 0.76 -22.16 -20.76
N TYR A 388 1.66 -21.42 -20.09
CA TYR A 388 2.96 -21.97 -19.66
C TYR A 388 2.74 -22.89 -18.45
N SER A 389 2.92 -24.21 -18.62
CA SER A 389 3.03 -25.15 -17.49
C SER A 389 4.25 -26.06 -17.65
N LEU A 390 5.01 -26.23 -16.57
CA LEU A 390 6.13 -27.16 -16.50
C LEU A 390 5.57 -28.56 -16.17
N ARG A 391 5.83 -29.57 -17.01
CA ARG A 391 5.55 -30.96 -16.67
C ARG A 391 6.69 -31.52 -15.82
N TYR A 392 6.38 -31.94 -14.59
CA TYR A 392 7.26 -32.84 -13.83
C TYR A 392 7.11 -34.26 -14.39
N SER A 393 8.23 -34.93 -14.72
CA SER A 393 8.19 -36.37 -14.95
C SER A 393 8.32 -37.09 -13.62
N GLU A 394 7.25 -37.68 -13.12
CA GLU A 394 7.38 -38.71 -12.09
C GLU A 394 7.95 -39.97 -12.77
N ARG A 395 9.18 -40.35 -12.38
CA ARG A 395 9.72 -41.65 -12.73
C ARG A 395 9.00 -42.67 -11.83
N SER A 396 8.07 -43.42 -12.39
CA SER A 396 7.55 -44.62 -11.73
C SER A 396 8.72 -45.58 -11.50
N ALA A 397 8.99 -45.90 -10.24
CA ALA A 397 9.83 -47.04 -9.92
C ALA A 397 9.06 -48.31 -10.30
N ASP A 398 9.51 -49.00 -11.34
CA ASP A 398 9.43 -50.45 -11.51
C ASP A 398 10.53 -50.91 -12.49
#